data_AF-A0A3B8TRV1-F1
#
_entry.id   AF-A0A3B8TRV1-F1
#
_cell.length_a   1.000
_cell.length_b   1.000
_cell.length_c   1.000
_cell.angle_alpha   90.00
_cell.angle_beta   90.00
_cell.angle_gamma   90.00
#
_symmetry.space_group_name_H-M   'P 1'
#
loop_
_entity.id
_entity.type
_entity.pdbx_description
1 polymer ?
#
loop_
_entity_poly.entity_id
_entity_poly.type
_entity_poly.pdbx_seq_one_letter_code
_entity_poly.pdbx_strand_id
1 'polypeptide(L)'
;MILFKDKLLSEAIFEEHFVCDLSACKGKCCVEGDTGAPLEPFELAELENVLDAVRPYLSKAHQEVLDANGPYTLDEEDGVFKTTLRGSKHCVFAIEKRGVTL
;
A
#
# COMPACT_ATOMS: atom_id res chain seq x y z
N MET A 1 19.90 -18.60 13.34
CA MET A 1 18.78 -19.17 12.54
C MET A 1 18.07 -20.20 13.38
N ILE A 2 16.74 -20.17 13.46
CA ILE A 2 15.91 -21.04 14.30
C ILE A 2 15.16 -22.02 13.41
N LEU A 3 15.23 -23.32 13.71
CA LEU A 3 14.39 -24.32 13.04
C LEU A 3 13.07 -24.49 13.80
N PHE A 4 11.96 -24.19 13.14
CA PHE A 4 10.62 -24.45 13.67
C PHE A 4 9.84 -25.34 12.70
N LYS A 5 9.61 -26.60 13.12
CA LYS A 5 9.08 -27.66 12.25
C LYS A 5 9.96 -27.82 11.00
N ASP A 6 9.40 -27.49 9.84
CA ASP A 6 9.97 -27.57 8.50
C ASP A 6 10.48 -26.21 7.98
N LYS A 7 10.52 -25.17 8.82
CA LYS A 7 10.83 -23.79 8.41
C LYS A 7 12.09 -23.27 9.10
N LEU A 8 12.94 -22.61 8.33
CA LEU A 8 14.12 -21.90 8.84
C LEU A 8 13.76 -20.43 9.05
N LEU A 9 13.78 -19.99 10.31
CA LEU A 9 13.47 -18.61 10.69
C LEU A 9 14.77 -17.84 10.97
N SER A 10 14.83 -16.59 10.53
CA SER A 10 15.90 -15.68 10.93
C SER A 10 15.77 -15.32 12.41
N GLU A 11 16.88 -15.23 13.14
CA GLU A 11 16.88 -14.71 14.51
C GLU A 11 16.53 -13.22 14.57
N ALA A 12 16.68 -12.51 13.44
CA ALA A 12 16.24 -11.13 13.29
C ALA A 12 14.76 -10.95 13.61
N ILE A 13 13.94 -12.03 13.60
CA ILE A 13 12.54 -11.97 13.99
C ILE A 13 12.30 -11.44 15.42
N PHE A 14 13.29 -11.55 16.31
CA PHE A 14 13.21 -11.03 17.68
C PHE A 14 13.60 -9.56 17.80
N GLU A 15 14.29 -9.01 16.80
CA GLU A 15 14.88 -7.66 16.83
C GLU A 15 14.15 -6.71 15.86
N GLU A 16 13.71 -7.24 14.72
CA GLU A 16 13.00 -6.51 13.69
C GLU A 16 11.54 -6.26 14.07
N HIS A 17 11.11 -5.02 13.91
CA HIS A 17 9.74 -4.62 14.21
C HIS A 17 8.89 -4.73 12.94
N PHE A 18 8.04 -5.75 12.86
CA PHE A 18 7.15 -6.00 11.70
C PHE A 18 5.91 -5.09 11.67
N VAL A 19 5.80 -4.14 12.60
CA VAL A 19 4.71 -3.14 12.65
C VAL A 19 5.31 -1.77 12.46
N CYS A 20 4.70 -0.97 11.59
CA CYS A 20 5.12 0.40 11.35
C CYS A 20 5.07 1.24 12.65
N ASP A 21 6.20 1.80 13.07
CA ASP A 21 6.22 2.91 14.02
C ASP A 21 5.90 4.22 13.27
N LEU A 22 4.61 4.51 13.16
CA LEU A 22 4.11 5.73 12.51
C LEU A 22 4.50 7.01 13.25
N SER A 23 4.82 6.92 14.54
CA SER A 23 5.33 8.08 15.28
C SER A 23 6.73 8.45 14.82
N ALA A 24 7.55 7.45 14.50
CA ALA A 24 8.90 7.62 13.98
C ALA A 24 8.94 7.92 12.47
N CYS A 25 8.21 7.14 11.65
CA CYS A 25 8.33 7.21 10.20
C CYS A 25 7.36 8.19 9.53
N LYS A 26 6.29 8.61 10.23
CA LYS A 26 5.24 9.51 9.71
C LYS A 26 4.55 9.04 8.42
N GLY A 27 4.65 7.75 8.09
CA GLY A 27 4.10 7.18 6.86
C GLY A 27 5.04 7.27 5.66
N LYS A 28 6.35 7.41 5.86
CA LYS A 28 7.35 7.52 4.78
C LYS A 28 7.22 6.43 3.70
N CYS A 29 6.96 5.18 4.09
CA CYS A 29 6.71 4.09 3.13
C CYS A 29 5.41 4.25 2.32
N CYS A 30 4.39 4.94 2.85
CA CYS A 30 3.14 5.27 2.14
C CYS A 30 3.28 6.52 1.24
N VAL A 31 4.40 7.25 1.38
CA VAL A 31 4.65 8.57 0.77
C VAL A 31 5.78 8.53 -0.25
N GLU A 32 6.70 7.58 -0.16
CA GLU A 32 7.87 7.44 -1.02
C GLU A 32 7.90 6.08 -1.74
N GLY A 33 6.73 5.46 -1.92
CA GLY A 33 6.63 4.18 -2.62
C GLY A 33 6.70 4.38 -4.14
N ASP A 34 7.57 3.61 -4.80
CA ASP A 34 7.81 3.74 -6.24
C ASP A 34 6.90 2.83 -7.09
N THR A 35 6.40 1.72 -6.54
CA THR A 35 5.70 0.68 -7.31
C THR A 35 4.31 0.31 -6.82
N GLY A 36 3.80 0.90 -5.73
CA GLY A 36 2.49 0.53 -5.18
C GLY A 36 2.48 -0.84 -4.48
N ALA A 37 1.43 -1.12 -3.69
CA ALA A 37 1.35 -2.38 -2.97
C ALA A 37 0.87 -3.50 -3.92
N PRO A 38 1.54 -4.66 -3.96
CA PRO A 38 1.12 -5.80 -4.78
C PRO A 38 -0.22 -6.37 -4.32
N LEU A 39 -1.02 -6.84 -5.28
CA LEU A 39 -2.37 -7.33 -5.09
C LEU A 39 -2.52 -8.75 -5.66
N GLU A 40 -3.24 -9.59 -4.93
CA GLU A 40 -3.70 -10.88 -5.42
C GLU A 40 -4.95 -10.72 -6.31
N PRO A 41 -5.21 -11.64 -7.26
CA PRO A 41 -6.33 -11.53 -8.18
C PRO A 41 -7.70 -11.38 -7.50
N PHE A 42 -7.89 -11.96 -6.31
CA PHE A 42 -9.14 -11.85 -5.58
C PHE A 42 -9.33 -10.46 -4.94
N GLU A 43 -8.24 -9.76 -4.63
CA GLU A 43 -8.27 -8.43 -3.97
C GLU A 43 -8.76 -7.34 -4.94
N LEU A 44 -8.62 -7.55 -6.25
CA LEU A 44 -9.07 -6.61 -7.28
C LEU A 44 -10.57 -6.34 -7.19
N ALA A 45 -11.37 -7.40 -7.04
CA ALA A 45 -12.82 -7.28 -6.90
C ALA A 45 -13.21 -6.61 -5.58
N GLU A 46 -12.51 -6.92 -4.49
CA GLU A 46 -12.74 -6.30 -3.18
C GLU A 46 -12.44 -4.78 -3.22
N LEU A 47 -11.36 -4.38 -3.92
CA LEU A 47 -11.01 -2.97 -4.11
C LEU A 47 -12.07 -2.19 -4.89
N GLU A 48 -12.66 -2.78 -5.93
CA GLU A 48 -13.75 -2.16 -6.67
C GLU A 48 -15.00 -2.00 -5.81
N ASN A 49 -15.35 -3.04 -5.04
CA ASN A 49 -16.53 -3.05 -4.17
C ASN A 49 -16.47 -2.01 -3.06
N VAL A 50 -15.27 -1.73 -2.52
CA VAL A 50 -15.10 -0.79 -1.41
C VAL A 50 -14.89 0.65 -1.87
N LEU A 51 -14.66 0.87 -3.18
CA LEU A 51 -14.24 2.16 -3.71
C LEU A 51 -15.21 3.29 -3.36
N ASP A 52 -16.51 3.06 -3.53
CA ASP A 52 -17.55 4.05 -3.24
C ASP A 52 -17.62 4.44 -1.76
N ALA A 53 -17.33 3.48 -0.87
CA ALA A 53 -17.28 3.74 0.56
C ALA A 53 -16.03 4.54 0.97
N VAL A 54 -14.92 4.37 0.26
CA VAL A 54 -13.64 5.04 0.55
C VAL A 54 -13.53 6.42 -0.10
N ARG A 55 -14.13 6.60 -1.28
CA ARG A 55 -14.09 7.86 -2.06
C ARG A 55 -14.29 9.14 -1.22
N PRO A 56 -15.27 9.24 -0.29
CA PRO A 56 -15.48 10.45 0.52
C PRO A 56 -14.31 10.85 1.41
N TYR A 57 -13.41 9.92 1.74
CA TYR A 57 -12.24 10.17 2.58
C TYR A 57 -11.02 10.62 1.78
N LEU A 58 -11.04 10.44 0.45
CA LEU A 58 -9.93 10.76 -0.43
C LEU A 58 -9.96 12.23 -0.85
N SER A 59 -8.79 12.83 -0.99
CA SER A 59 -8.68 14.19 -1.54
C SER A 59 -9.14 14.24 -3.00
N LYS A 60 -9.55 15.42 -3.49
CA LYS A 60 -9.95 15.60 -4.90
C LYS A 60 -8.89 15.09 -5.88
N ALA A 61 -7.62 15.39 -5.61
CA ALA A 61 -6.51 14.95 -6.43
C ALA A 61 -6.33 13.42 -6.47
N HIS A 62 -6.75 12.70 -5.42
CA HIS A 62 -6.72 11.24 -5.41
C HIS A 62 -7.90 10.67 -6.19
N GLN A 63 -9.08 11.30 -6.06
CA GLN A 63 -10.27 10.91 -6.82
C GLN A 63 -10.05 11.09 -8.33
N GLU A 64 -9.42 12.19 -8.76
CA GLU A 64 -9.07 12.42 -10.17
C GLU A 64 -8.16 11.33 -10.75
N VAL A 65 -7.17 10.85 -9.97
CA VAL A 65 -6.30 9.75 -10.38
C VAL A 65 -7.04 8.42 -10.43
N LEU A 66 -7.92 8.16 -9.45
CA LEU A 66 -8.78 6.97 -9.47
C LEU A 66 -9.71 6.95 -10.69
N ASP A 67 -10.26 8.09 -11.07
CA ASP A 67 -11.16 8.19 -12.23
C ASP A 67 -10.41 8.01 -13.56
N ALA A 68 -9.13 8.40 -13.62
CA ALA A 68 -8.30 8.24 -14.81
C ALA A 68 -7.70 6.82 -14.95
N ASN A 69 -7.20 6.25 -13.86
CA ASN A 69 -6.36 5.05 -13.89
C ASN A 69 -6.97 3.84 -13.17
N GLY A 70 -8.06 4.02 -12.43
CA GLY A 70 -8.65 2.99 -11.59
C GLY A 70 -7.92 2.78 -10.25
N PRO A 71 -8.40 1.84 -9.41
CA PRO A 71 -7.85 1.56 -8.08
C PRO A 71 -6.53 0.77 -8.08
N TYR A 72 -6.21 0.11 -9.18
CA TYR A 72 -4.99 -0.67 -9.36
C TYR A 72 -4.47 -0.55 -10.80
N THR A 73 -3.18 -0.78 -10.97
CA THR A 73 -2.46 -0.79 -12.26
C THR A 73 -1.65 -2.09 -12.38
N LEU A 74 -1.51 -2.60 -13.60
CA LEU A 74 -0.58 -3.70 -13.86
C LEU A 74 0.84 -3.14 -13.96
N ASP A 75 1.77 -3.64 -13.15
CA ASP A 75 3.18 -3.32 -13.29
C ASP A 75 3.77 -4.10 -14.48
N GLU A 76 4.35 -3.38 -15.44
CA GLU A 76 4.88 -3.96 -16.67
C GLU A 76 6.21 -4.71 -16.46
N GLU A 77 6.94 -4.44 -15.37
CA GLU A 77 8.23 -5.09 -15.10
C GLU A 77 8.06 -6.51 -14.56
N ASP A 78 7.09 -6.72 -13.65
CA ASP A 78 6.86 -8.01 -13.00
C ASP A 78 5.51 -8.67 -13.34
N GLY A 79 4.61 -7.96 -14.03
CA GLY A 79 3.30 -8.48 -14.42
C GLY A 79 2.32 -8.64 -13.25
N VAL A 80 2.57 -7.96 -12.13
CA VAL A 80 1.72 -8.03 -10.92
C VAL A 80 0.82 -6.79 -10.84
N PHE A 81 -0.42 -6.98 -10.42
CA PHE A 81 -1.30 -5.85 -10.13
C PHE A 81 -0.86 -5.16 -8.84
N LYS A 82 -0.80 -3.82 -8.87
CA LYS A 82 -0.40 -3.01 -7.74
C LYS A 82 -1.38 -1.85 -7.53
N THR A 83 -1.52 -1.36 -6.31
CA THR A 83 -2.39 -0.21 -6.01
C THR A 83 -1.94 1.02 -6.79
N THR A 84 -2.87 1.75 -7.37
CA THR A 84 -2.57 2.96 -8.14
C THR A 84 -1.85 4.01 -7.30
N LEU A 85 -0.82 4.62 -7.87
CA LEU A 85 -0.10 5.73 -7.27
C LEU A 85 -0.56 7.08 -7.86
N ARG A 86 -0.63 8.11 -7.00
CA ARG A 86 -0.69 9.51 -7.44
C ARG A 86 0.72 10.01 -7.67
N GLY A 87 1.09 10.13 -8.95
CA GLY A 87 2.47 10.43 -9.34
C GLY A 87 3.38 9.24 -9.04
N SER A 88 4.66 9.51 -8.71
CA SER A 88 5.67 8.46 -8.47
C SER A 88 5.95 8.19 -6.98
N LYS A 89 4.98 8.45 -6.09
CA LYS A 89 5.27 8.55 -4.65
C LYS A 89 4.17 8.08 -3.70
N HIS A 90 2.93 8.52 -3.92
CA HIS A 90 1.85 8.34 -2.94
C HIS A 90 0.85 7.30 -3.41
N CYS A 91 0.48 6.34 -2.54
CA CYS A 91 -0.69 5.50 -2.79
C CYS A 91 -1.95 6.37 -2.91
N VAL A 92 -2.81 6.09 -3.88
CA VAL A 92 -4.04 6.86 -4.09
C VAL A 92 -5.03 6.73 -2.92
N PHE A 93 -4.87 5.71 -2.08
CA PHE A 93 -5.66 5.50 -0.86
C PHE A 93 -5.07 6.17 0.38
N ALA A 94 -3.87 6.75 0.28
CA ALA A 94 -3.21 7.37 1.41
C ALA A 94 -3.96 8.63 1.87
N ILE A 95 -4.15 8.78 3.18
CA ILE A 95 -4.76 9.95 3.80
C ILE A 95 -3.81 10.56 4.82
N GLU A 96 -3.84 11.88 4.95
CA GLU A 96 -3.06 12.57 5.99
C GLU A 96 -3.94 12.92 7.18
N LYS A 97 -3.50 12.51 8.38
CA LYS A 97 -4.16 12.86 9.63
C LYS A 97 -3.13 13.35 10.63
N ARG A 98 -3.24 14.63 11.00
CA ARG A 98 -2.37 15.29 12.01
C ARG A 98 -0.87 15.15 11.69
N GLY A 99 -0.49 15.29 10.42
CA GLY A 99 0.91 15.19 9.98
C GLY A 99 1.48 13.77 9.93
N VAL A 100 0.61 12.75 9.89
CA VAL A 100 0.97 11.35 9.65
C VAL A 100 0.18 10.87 8.43
N THR A 101 0.87 10.29 7.45
CA THR A 101 0.23 9.64 6.31
C THR A 101 -0.07 8.18 6.64
N LEU A 102 -1.30 7.76 6.36
CA LEU A 102 -1.84 6.42 6.60
C LEU A 102 -2.36 5.86 5.28
#